data_AF-A0A3S1FBR7-F1
#
_entry.id   AF-A0A3S1FBR7-F1
#
_cell.length_a   1.000
_cell.length_b   1.000
_cell.length_c   1.000
_cell.angle_alpha   90.00
_cell.angle_beta   90.00
_cell.angle_gamma   90.00
#
_symmetry.space_group_name_H-M   'P 1'
#
loop_
_entity.id
_entity.type
_entity.pdbx_description
1 polymer ?
#
loop_
_entity_poly.entity_id
_entity_poly.type
_entity_poly.pdbx_seq_one_letter_code
_entity_poly.pdbx_strand_id
1 'polypeptide(L)' 'MVLTKSDDSKLVCFVMGAKIIRRYEPQAEMSVNNGFIYVGNYELSYSRMTQLEKEMMESLGWIEGDESWAFYA' A
#
# COMPACT_ATOMS: atom_id res chain seq x y z
N MET A 1 -28.67 -0.42 5.00
CA MET A 1 -27.29 -0.87 4.76
C MET A 1 -26.40 0.00 5.63
N VAL A 2 -25.97 -0.51 6.78
CA VAL A 2 -25.16 0.23 7.74
C VAL A 2 -23.70 -0.02 7.36
N LEU A 3 -23.04 0.96 6.78
CA LEU A 3 -21.59 0.96 6.67
C LEU A 3 -21.06 1.09 8.10
N THR A 4 -20.54 -0.01 8.64
CA THR A 4 -19.90 -0.01 9.95
C THR A 4 -18.64 0.84 9.86
N LYS A 5 -18.41 1.71 10.85
CA LYS A 5 -17.24 2.62 11.01
C LYS A 5 -15.85 2.01 10.71
N SER A 6 -15.75 0.69 10.61
CA SER A 6 -14.57 -0.10 10.23
C SER A 6 -14.11 0.11 8.78
N ASP A 7 -15.02 0.24 7.82
CA ASP A 7 -14.65 0.16 6.39
C ASP A 7 -14.10 1.48 5.84
N ASP A 8 -14.62 2.60 6.32
CA ASP A 8 -14.11 3.93 5.96
C ASP A 8 -12.65 4.11 6.41
N SER A 9 -12.25 3.50 7.53
CA SER A 9 -10.86 3.53 8.00
C SER A 9 -9.92 2.72 7.11
N LYS A 10 -10.35 1.54 6.62
CA LYS A 10 -9.53 0.74 5.70
C LYS A 10 -9.27 1.44 4.37
N LEU A 11 -10.30 2.05 3.78
CA LEU A 11 -10.15 2.79 2.52
C LEU A 11 -9.20 3.97 2.68
N VAL A 12 -9.29 4.71 3.79
CA VAL A 12 -8.36 5.80 4.08
C VAL A 12 -6.92 5.29 4.21
N CYS A 13 -6.69 4.22 4.98
CA CYS A 13 -5.37 3.61 5.13
C CYS A 13 -4.79 3.12 3.78
N PHE A 14 -5.62 2.50 2.95
CA PHE A 14 -5.23 2.12 1.60
C PHE A 14 -4.83 3.34 0.76
N VAL A 15 -5.68 4.37 0.67
CA VAL A 15 -5.39 5.56 -0.14
C VAL A 15 -4.12 6.28 0.34
N MET A 16 -3.88 6.34 1.65
CA MET A 16 -2.66 6.95 2.19
C MET A 16 -1.41 6.16 1.82
N GLY A 17 -1.40 4.83 1.96
CA GLY A 17 -0.25 4.02 1.57
C GLY A 17 0.02 4.04 0.07
N ALA A 18 -1.02 3.96 -0.76
CA ALA A 18 -0.89 4.06 -2.22
C ALA A 18 -0.29 5.41 -2.65
N LYS A 19 -0.59 6.51 -1.94
CA LYS A 19 0.05 7.81 -2.18
C LYS A 19 1.53 7.82 -1.83
N ILE A 20 1.96 7.13 -0.77
CA ILE A 20 3.37 7.00 -0.38
C ILE A 20 4.11 6.24 -1.48
N ILE A 21 3.60 5.08 -1.91
CA ILE A 21 4.19 4.26 -2.98
C ILE A 21 4.39 5.08 -4.26
N ARG A 22 3.38 5.86 -4.67
CA ARG A 22 3.45 6.70 -5.87
C ARG A 22 4.53 7.78 -5.86
N ARG A 23 5.09 8.16 -4.70
CA ARG A 23 6.23 9.09 -4.65
C ARG A 23 7.51 8.45 -5.20
N TYR A 24 7.63 7.14 -5.05
CA TYR A 24 8.78 6.35 -5.47
C TYR A 24 8.53 5.71 -6.83
N GLU A 25 7.28 5.34 -7.11
CA GLU A 25 6.87 4.69 -8.34
C GLU A 25 5.60 5.34 -8.91
N PRO A 26 5.74 6.43 -9.69
CA PRO A 26 4.59 7.15 -10.24
C PRO A 26 3.70 6.28 -11.15
N GLN A 27 4.30 5.26 -11.78
CA GLN A 27 3.63 4.29 -12.65
C GLN A 27 3.36 2.96 -11.94
N ALA A 28 3.33 2.94 -10.60
CA ALA A 28 3.05 1.72 -9.84
C ALA A 28 1.77 1.03 -10.33
N GLU A 29 1.93 -0.22 -10.76
CA GLU A 29 0.81 -1.07 -11.14
C GLU A 29 0.12 -1.62 -9.89
N MET A 30 -1.14 -2.05 -10.07
CA MET A 30 -1.93 -2.69 -9.03
C MET A 30 -2.43 -4.04 -9.53
N SER A 31 -2.29 -5.07 -8.70
CA SER A 31 -2.86 -6.39 -8.95
C SER A 31 -3.61 -6.90 -7.72
N VAL A 32 -4.55 -7.82 -7.94
CA VAL A 32 -5.38 -8.37 -6.86
C VAL A 32 -5.27 -9.88 -6.87
N ASN A 33 -4.96 -10.48 -5.71
CA ASN A 33 -4.89 -11.92 -5.55
C ASN A 33 -5.26 -12.32 -4.11
N ASN A 34 -6.13 -13.32 -3.94
CA ASN A 34 -6.53 -13.90 -2.65
C ASN A 34 -6.93 -12.87 -1.58
N GLY A 35 -7.65 -11.81 -1.95
CA GLY A 35 -8.09 -10.76 -1.02
C GLY A 35 -7.03 -9.70 -0.68
N PHE A 36 -5.87 -9.76 -1.31
CA PHE A 36 -4.83 -8.73 -1.21
C PHE A 36 -4.77 -7.89 -2.47
N ILE A 37 -4.52 -6.60 -2.29
CA ILE A 37 -4.14 -5.65 -3.33
C ILE A 37 -2.64 -5.43 -3.22
N TYR A 38 -1.91 -5.76 -4.28
CA TYR A 38 -0.48 -5.54 -4.40
C TYR A 38 -0.26 -4.27 -5.21
N VAL A 39 0.61 -3.39 -4.71
CA VAL A 39 0.91 -2.09 -5.32
C VAL A 39 2.41 -1.87 -5.38
N GLY A 40 2.88 -1.50 -6.57
CA GLY A 40 4.29 -1.22 -6.85
C GLY A 40 5.06 -2.44 -7.34
N ASN A 41 6.28 -2.17 -7.80
CA ASN A 41 7.29 -3.10 -8.26
C ASN A 41 8.68 -2.53 -7.92
N TYR A 42 9.31 -3.06 -6.86
CA TYR A 42 10.63 -2.63 -6.38
C TYR A 42 11.74 -2.78 -7.41
N GLU A 43 11.60 -3.66 -8.41
CA GLU A 43 12.59 -3.81 -9.48
C GLU A 43 12.63 -2.59 -10.41
N LEU A 44 11.52 -1.84 -10.49
CA LEU A 44 11.38 -0.65 -11.32
C LEU A 44 11.67 0.64 -10.56
N SER A 45 11.86 0.57 -9.25
CA SER A 45 12.01 1.74 -8.39
C SER A 45 13.48 2.14 -8.25
N TYR A 46 13.84 3.31 -8.80
CA TYR A 46 15.19 3.88 -8.68
C TYR A 46 15.48 4.50 -7.30
N SER A 47 14.47 4.56 -6.43
CA SER A 47 14.54 5.20 -5.10
C SER A 47 13.81 4.36 -4.06
N ARG A 48 14.43 4.16 -2.90
CA ARG A 48 13.83 3.40 -1.79
C ARG A 48 13.11 4.32 -0.82
N MET A 49 11.99 3.84 -0.26
CA MET A 49 11.33 4.49 0.88
C MET A 49 12.31 4.66 2.05
N THR A 50 12.13 5.76 2.79
CA THR A 50 12.83 5.95 4.06
C THR A 50 12.31 4.98 5.12
N GLN A 51 13.11 4.69 6.14
CA GLN A 51 12.70 3.84 7.26
C GLN A 51 11.41 4.33 7.94
N LEU A 52 11.29 5.65 8.12
CA LEU A 52 10.09 6.26 8.70
C LEU A 52 8.83 6.03 7.86
N GLU A 53 8.95 6.06 6.54
CA GLU A 53 7.81 5.77 5.66
C GLU A 53 7.44 4.30 5.65
N LYS A 54 8.40 3.39 5.79
CA LYS A 54 8.13 1.96 5.97
C LYS A 54 7.33 1.72 7.25
N GLU A 55 7.77 2.30 8.37
CA GLU A 55 7.05 2.22 9.64
C GLU A 55 5.64 2.83 9.54
N MET A 56 5.49 3.93 8.78
CA MET A 56 4.19 4.52 8.50
C MET A 56 3.32 3.57 7.66
N MET A 57 3.86 2.93 6.61
CA MET A 57 3.13 1.94 5.81
C MET A 57 2.61 0.78 6.67
N GLU A 58 3.47 0.21 7.52
CA GLU A 58 3.09 -0.85 8.47
C GLU A 58 1.99 -0.38 9.44
N SER A 59 2.09 0.85 9.95
CA SER A 59 1.07 1.43 10.84
C SER A 59 -0.30 1.63 10.16
N LEU A 60 -0.29 1.77 8.83
CA LEU A 60 -1.49 1.83 8.01
C LEU A 60 -2.03 0.44 7.64
N GLY A 61 -1.34 -0.64 8.00
CA GLY A 61 -1.75 -2.01 7.71
C GLY A 61 -1.23 -2.54 6.37
N TRP A 62 -0.24 -1.88 5.77
CA TRP A 62 0.46 -2.40 4.60
C TRP A 62 1.56 -3.38 5.02
N ILE A 63 1.82 -4.36 4.15
CA ILE A 63 2.82 -5.41 4.38
C ILE A 63 3.86 -5.31 3.27
N GLU A 64 5.13 -5.19 3.64
CA GLU A 64 6.25 -5.24 2.69
C GLU A 64 6.42 -6.67 2.19
N GLY A 65 6.28 -6.89 0.88
CA GLY A 65 6.63 -8.12 0.19
C GLY A 65 8.01 -8.01 -0.48
N ASP A 66 8.41 -9.05 -1.20
CA ASP A 66 9.73 -9.10 -1.87
C ASP A 66 9.86 -8.07 -3.02
N GLU A 67 8.76 -7.81 -3.73
CA GLU A 67 8.74 -6.96 -4.92
C GLU A 67 7.67 -5.86 -4.87
N SER A 68 6.77 -5.87 -3.89
CA SER A 68 5.65 -4.92 -3.83
C SER A 68 5.15 -4.74 -2.40
N TRP A 69 4.26 -3.76 -2.22
CA TRP A 69 3.51 -3.60 -0.97
C TRP A 69 2.13 -4.25 -1.11
N ALA A 70 1.72 -5.03 -0.12
CA ALA A 70 0.40 -5.67 -0.08
C ALA A 70 -0.53 -4.98 0.94
N PHE A 71 -1.81 -4.92 0.62
CA PHE A 71 -2.87 -4.45 1.52
C PHE A 71 -4.05 -5.42 1.50
N TYR A 72 -4.58 -5.77 2.68
CA TYR A 72 -5.74 -6.66 2.78
C TYR A 72 -7.05 -5.89 2.55
N ALA A 73 -7.79 -6.27 1.51
CA ALA A 73 -9.11 -5.70 1.19
C ALA A 73 -10.18 -6.21 2.19
#